data_AF-A0A355YLK7-F1
#
_entry.id   AF-A0A355YLK7-F1
#
_cell.length_a   1.000
_cell.length_b   1.000
_cell.length_c   1.000
_cell.angle_alpha   90.00
_cell.angle_beta   90.00
_cell.angle_gamma   90.00
#
_symmetry.space_group_name_H-M   'P 1'
#
loop_
_entity.id
_entity.type
_entity.pdbx_description
1 polymer ?
#
loop_
_entity_poly.entity_id
_entity_poly.type
_entity_poly.pdbx_seq_one_letter_code
_entity_poly.pdbx_strand_id
1 'polypeptide(L)'
;MGQLWEYIKMAVSNIRMNRGRSFLTMLGIIIGVSSVILIMSVGNGAKSEMENELTSVAGGQVYIYVNSNLDGEVPVITEEDRDALRELEHVKGASTVMNQWSTIKTA
;
A
#
# COMPACT_ATOMS: atom_id res chain seq x y z
N MET A 1 53.18 -6.78 -3.97
CA MET A 1 51.75 -7.05 -4.22
C MET A 1 51.31 -8.49 -3.84
N GLY A 2 52.03 -9.21 -2.98
CA GLY A 2 51.65 -10.58 -2.56
C GLY A 2 51.08 -10.71 -1.14
N GLN A 3 51.29 -9.72 -0.29
CA GLN A 3 51.01 -9.81 1.15
C GLN A 3 49.51 -9.96 1.47
N LEU A 4 48.63 -9.21 0.78
CA LEU A 4 47.17 -9.33 0.97
C LEU A 4 46.67 -10.73 0.58
N TRP A 5 47.25 -11.31 -0.46
CA TRP A 5 46.90 -12.66 -0.91
C TRP A 5 47.31 -13.73 0.10
N GLU A 6 48.49 -13.60 0.70
CA GLU A 6 48.93 -14.48 1.80
C GLU A 6 48.01 -14.37 3.02
N TYR A 7 47.60 -13.16 3.40
CA TYR A 7 46.66 -12.97 4.52
C TYR A 7 45.30 -13.61 4.26
N ILE A 8 44.75 -13.46 3.05
CA ILE A 8 43.49 -14.12 2.67
C ILE A 8 43.65 -15.65 2.72
N LYS A 9 44.76 -16.18 2.17
CA LYS A 9 45.04 -17.61 2.19
C LYS A 9 45.15 -18.16 3.62
N MET A 10 45.82 -17.45 4.52
CA MET A 10 45.88 -17.80 5.95
C MET A 10 44.50 -17.76 6.61
N ALA A 11 43.70 -16.72 6.35
CA ALA A 11 42.36 -16.59 6.93
C ALA A 11 41.44 -17.76 6.52
N VAL A 12 41.44 -18.11 5.22
CA VAL A 12 40.66 -19.24 4.71
C VAL A 12 41.13 -20.57 5.31
N SER A 13 42.45 -20.76 5.46
CA SER A 13 43.02 -21.93 6.12
C SER A 13 42.54 -22.06 7.58
N ASN A 14 42.53 -20.96 8.33
CA ASN A 14 42.08 -20.93 9.72
C ASN A 14 40.58 -21.23 9.86
N ILE A 15 39.74 -20.69 8.98
CA ILE A 15 38.29 -21.00 8.93
C ILE A 15 38.08 -22.50 8.69
N ARG A 16 38.87 -23.11 7.79
CA ARG A 16 38.77 -24.52 7.42
C ARG A 16 39.29 -25.46 8.51
N MET A 17 40.17 -24.99 9.40
CA MET A 17 40.67 -25.73 10.57
C MET A 17 39.64 -25.74 11.71
N ASN A 18 38.93 -24.63 11.93
CA ASN A 18 37.87 -24.51 12.94
C ASN A 18 36.46 -24.58 12.34
N ARG A 19 36.14 -25.70 11.66
CA ARG A 19 34.89 -25.82 10.88
C ARG A 19 33.62 -25.66 11.72
N GLY A 20 33.56 -26.28 12.90
CA GLY A 20 32.35 -26.22 13.74
C GLY A 20 32.04 -24.80 14.24
N ARG A 21 33.05 -24.12 14.79
CA ARG A 21 32.90 -22.74 15.28
C ARG A 21 32.56 -21.77 14.14
N SER A 22 33.30 -21.85 13.03
CA SER A 22 33.10 -20.97 11.88
C SER A 22 31.74 -21.21 11.21
N PHE A 23 31.30 -22.46 11.11
CA PHE A 23 29.98 -22.81 10.59
C PHE A 23 28.87 -22.19 11.43
N LEU A 24 28.95 -22.33 12.76
CA LEU A 24 27.91 -21.81 13.66
C LEU A 24 27.83 -20.27 13.64
N THR A 25 28.96 -19.58 13.48
CA THR A 25 28.98 -18.11 13.35
C THR A 25 28.37 -17.64 12.03
N MET A 26 28.73 -18.29 10.91
CA MET A 26 28.14 -17.99 9.61
C MET A 26 26.63 -18.29 9.59
N LEU A 27 26.21 -19.41 10.17
CA LEU A 27 24.81 -19.80 10.27
C LEU A 27 24.00 -18.74 11.04
N GLY A 28 24.53 -18.26 12.16
CA GLY A 28 23.88 -17.21 12.95
C GLY A 28 23.66 -15.92 12.15
N ILE A 29 24.67 -15.48 11.39
CA ILE A 29 24.56 -14.28 10.54
C ILE A 29 23.55 -14.51 9.41
N ILE A 30 23.58 -15.67 8.75
CA ILE A 30 22.64 -16.00 7.67
C ILE A 30 21.21 -15.98 8.18
N ILE A 31 20.92 -16.66 9.29
CA ILE A 31 19.57 -16.70 9.87
C ILE A 31 19.15 -15.31 10.35
N GLY A 32 20.05 -14.57 11.00
CA GLY A 32 19.76 -13.23 11.52
C GLY A 32 19.42 -12.22 10.42
N VAL A 33 20.20 -12.17 9.34
CA VAL A 33 19.93 -11.27 8.22
C VAL A 33 18.68 -11.72 7.45
N SER A 34 18.50 -13.04 7.27
CA SER A 34 17.34 -13.58 6.55
C SER A 34 16.02 -13.28 7.26
N SER A 35 15.96 -13.40 8.59
CA SER A 35 14.74 -13.13 9.35
C SER A 35 14.31 -11.66 9.26
N VAL A 36 15.28 -10.73 9.32
CA VAL A 36 15.02 -9.30 9.18
C VAL A 36 14.47 -8.99 7.79
N ILE A 37 15.10 -9.51 6.73
CA ILE A 37 14.64 -9.32 5.35
C ILE A 37 13.22 -9.89 5.16
N LEU A 38 12.94 -11.08 5.70
CA LEU A 38 11.62 -11.70 5.62
C LEU A 38 10.54 -10.85 6.28
N ILE A 39 10.76 -10.41 7.52
CA ILE A 39 9.78 -9.59 8.26
C ILE A 39 9.55 -8.25 7.55
N MET A 40 10.61 -7.62 7.05
CA MET A 40 10.48 -6.37 6.28
C MET A 40 9.71 -6.57 4.99
N SER A 41 9.99 -7.66 4.26
CA SER A 41 9.30 -7.98 3.00
C SER A 41 7.81 -8.22 3.23
N VAL A 42 7.47 -9.04 4.22
CA VAL A 42 6.07 -9.31 4.59
C VAL A 42 5.37 -8.04 5.06
N GLY A 43 6.01 -7.25 5.93
CA GLY A 43 5.42 -6.01 6.45
C GLY A 43 5.16 -4.99 5.36
N ASN A 44 6.12 -4.76 4.47
CA ASN A 44 5.95 -3.83 3.36
C ASN A 44 4.95 -4.34 2.31
N GLY A 45 4.95 -5.64 2.02
CA GLY A 45 3.99 -6.26 1.11
C GLY A 45 2.55 -6.10 1.61
N ALA A 46 2.29 -6.48 2.86
CA ALA A 46 0.98 -6.36 3.49
C ALA A 46 0.51 -4.89 3.55
N LYS A 47 1.43 -3.97 3.89
CA LYS A 47 1.13 -2.53 3.87
C LYS A 47 0.72 -2.06 2.48
N SER A 48 1.47 -2.45 1.44
CA SER A 48 1.16 -2.06 0.06
C SER A 48 -0.16 -2.63 -0.43
N GLU A 49 -0.49 -3.87 -0.06
CA GLU A 49 -1.76 -4.50 -0.40
C GLU A 49 -2.93 -3.77 0.25
N MET A 50 -2.84 -3.50 1.56
CA MET A 50 -3.84 -2.70 2.27
C MET A 50 -4.00 -1.30 1.70
N GLU A 51 -2.90 -0.64 1.32
CA GLU A 51 -2.94 0.70 0.71
C GLU A 51 -3.64 0.66 -0.66
N ASN A 52 -3.39 -0.37 -1.46
CA ASN A 52 -4.06 -0.54 -2.74
C ASN A 52 -5.56 -0.81 -2.58
N GLU A 53 -5.94 -1.71 -1.66
CA GLU A 53 -7.35 -1.97 -1.35
C GLU A 53 -8.04 -0.70 -0.84
N LEU A 54 -7.44 0.00 0.13
CA LEU A 54 -8.01 1.23 0.68
C LEU A 54 -8.12 2.33 -0.38
N THR A 55 -7.11 2.49 -1.24
CA THR A 55 -7.15 3.48 -2.33
C THR A 55 -8.21 3.12 -3.37
N SER A 56 -8.39 1.83 -3.68
CA SER A 56 -9.45 1.41 -4.62
C SER A 56 -10.86 1.66 -4.09
N VAL A 57 -11.06 1.58 -2.78
CA VAL A 57 -12.38 1.76 -2.15
C VAL A 57 -12.66 3.23 -1.81
N ALA A 58 -11.66 3.96 -1.30
CA ALA A 58 -11.84 5.28 -0.70
C ALA A 58 -10.87 6.35 -1.21
N GLY A 59 -9.93 5.99 -2.08
CA GLY A 59 -8.89 6.90 -2.57
C GLY A 59 -9.48 8.02 -3.43
N GLY A 60 -9.71 9.19 -2.83
CA GLY A 60 -10.03 10.43 -3.54
C GLY A 60 -11.47 10.55 -4.02
N GLN A 61 -12.43 9.82 -3.45
CA GLN A 61 -13.85 9.99 -3.76
C GLN A 61 -14.48 11.05 -2.84
N VAL A 62 -15.17 12.02 -3.45
CA VAL A 62 -15.95 13.05 -2.73
C VAL A 62 -17.41 12.89 -3.15
N TYR A 63 -18.29 12.69 -2.17
CA TYR A 63 -19.73 12.58 -2.40
C TYR A 63 -20.40 13.93 -2.15
N ILE A 64 -21.15 14.41 -3.14
CA ILE A 64 -21.94 15.64 -3.06
C ILE A 64 -23.41 15.23 -2.94
N TYR A 65 -24.09 15.72 -1.91
CA TYR A 65 -25.50 15.43 -1.65
C TYR A 65 -26.28 16.73 -1.57
N VAL A 66 -27.51 16.69 -2.09
CA VAL A 66 -28.49 17.75 -1.90
C VAL A 66 -29.25 17.49 -0.62
N ASN A 67 -29.38 18.51 0.23
CA ASN A 67 -30.30 18.45 1.35
C ASN A 67 -31.74 18.72 0.88
N SER A 68 -32.61 17.71 0.94
CA SER A 68 -34.02 17.79 0.55
C SER A 68 -34.95 18.36 1.63
N ASN A 69 -34.44 18.68 2.82
CA ASN A 69 -35.22 19.23 3.93
C ASN A 69 -35.20 20.76 3.98
N LEU A 70 -34.79 21.41 2.89
CA LEU A 70 -34.81 22.86 2.78
C LEU A 70 -36.23 23.32 2.44
N ASP A 71 -36.76 24.27 3.20
CA ASP A 71 -38.03 24.93 2.87
C ASP A 71 -37.84 25.79 1.61
N GLY A 72 -38.30 25.29 0.46
CA GLY A 72 -38.19 25.99 -0.83
C GLY A 72 -37.98 25.05 -2.03
N GLU A 73 -37.49 25.61 -3.12
CA GLU A 73 -37.11 24.84 -4.32
C GLU A 73 -35.85 24.00 -4.00
N VAL A 74 -36.00 22.68 -4.00
CA VAL A 74 -34.89 21.76 -3.73
C VAL A 74 -33.94 21.79 -4.93
N PRO A 75 -32.67 22.23 -4.76
CA PRO A 75 -31.74 22.30 -5.88
C PRO A 75 -31.42 20.90 -6.39
N VAL A 76 -31.55 20.66 -7.70
CA VAL A 76 -31.26 19.36 -8.30
C VAL A 76 -29.87 19.39 -8.90
N ILE A 77 -29.04 18.38 -8.59
CA ILE A 77 -27.75 18.22 -9.27
C ILE A 77 -28.02 17.79 -10.71
N THR A 78 -27.61 18.62 -11.66
CA THR A 78 -27.80 18.39 -13.09
C THR A 78 -26.57 17.79 -13.74
N GLU A 79 -26.72 17.35 -15.00
CA GLU A 79 -25.59 16.91 -15.83
C GLU A 79 -24.57 18.02 -16.06
N GLU A 80 -25.01 19.28 -16.11
CA GLU A 80 -24.16 20.46 -16.31
C GLU A 80 -23.22 20.68 -15.11
N ASP A 81 -23.73 20.51 -13.88
CA ASP A 81 -22.93 20.56 -12.65
C ASP A 81 -21.84 19.49 -12.64
N ARG A 82 -22.14 18.28 -13.14
CA ARG A 82 -21.17 17.18 -13.27
C ARG A 82 -20.05 17.54 -14.24
N ASP A 83 -20.40 18.11 -15.39
CA ASP A 83 -19.41 18.41 -16.42
C ASP A 83 -18.52 19.60 -16.03
N ALA A 84 -19.08 20.60 -15.34
CA ALA A 84 -18.29 21.68 -14.71
C ALA A 84 -17.29 21.14 -13.67
N LEU A 85 -17.67 20.11 -12.89
CA LEU A 85 -16.78 19.48 -11.93
C LEU A 85 -15.61 18.73 -12.61
N ARG A 86 -15.79 18.21 -13.83
CA ARG A 86 -14.73 17.50 -14.58
C ARG A 86 -13.66 18.44 -15.13
N GLU A 87 -13.97 19.72 -15.30
CA GLU A 87 -13.01 20.71 -15.79
C GLU A 87 -12.01 21.16 -14.71
N LEU A 88 -12.27 20.85 -13.44
CA LEU A 88 -11.36 21.18 -12.35
C LEU A 88 -10.09 20.33 -12.41
N GLU A 89 -8.92 20.97 -12.31
CA GLU A 89 -7.59 20.36 -12.44
C GLU A 89 -7.35 19.13 -11.52
N HIS A 90 -7.99 19.12 -10.36
CA HIS A 90 -7.82 18.08 -9.34
C HIS A 90 -8.87 16.95 -9.43
N VAL A 91 -9.86 17.07 -10.31
CA VAL A 91 -10.95 16.09 -10.47
C VAL A 91 -10.62 15.17 -11.64
N LYS A 92 -10.22 13.93 -11.34
CA LYS A 92 -9.93 12.91 -12.37
C LYS A 92 -11.20 12.36 -13.04
N GLY A 93 -12.35 12.50 -12.40
CA GLY A 93 -13.62 12.03 -12.93
C GLY A 93 -14.78 12.36 -11.99
N ALA A 94 -15.96 12.54 -12.59
CA ALA A 94 -17.22 12.72 -11.88
C ALA A 94 -18.25 11.74 -12.45
N SER A 95 -18.97 11.05 -11.57
CA SER A 95 -20.06 10.13 -11.92
C SER A 95 -21.28 10.40 -11.04
N THR A 96 -22.46 10.17 -11.61
CA THR A 96 -23.72 10.28 -10.87
C THR A 96 -24.05 8.94 -10.23
N VAL A 97 -24.32 8.93 -8.93
CA VAL A 97 -24.76 7.73 -8.20
C VAL A 97 -26.25 7.87 -7.91
N MET A 98 -27.08 7.09 -8.62
CA MET A 98 -28.51 7.01 -8.36
C MET A 98 -28.80 5.87 -7.37
N ASN A 99 -29.03 6.19 -6.11
CA ASN A 99 -29.58 5.23 -5.14
C ASN A 99 -31.11 5.24 -5.24
N GLN A 100 -31.71 4.25 -5.90
CA GLN A 100 -33.17 4.07 -5.87
C GLN A 100 -33.57 3.36 -4.58
N TRP A 101 -34.14 4.09 -3.61
CA TRP A 101 -34.87 3.51 -2.49
C TRP A 101 -36.37 3.66 -2.74
N SER A 102 -37.07 2.54 -2.91
CA SER A 102 -38.53 2.50 -3.04
C SER A 102 -39.16 2.14 -1.70
N THR A 103 -39.76 3.12 -1.02
CA THR A 103 -40.57 2.87 0.18
C THR A 103 -41.99 2.54 -0.23
N ILE A 104 -42.37 1.26 -0.14
CA ILE A 104 -43.78 0.86 -0.22
C ILE A 104 -44.40 1.10 1.15
N LYS A 105 -45.22 2.15 1.28
CA LYS A 105 -46.12 2.28 2.43
C LYS A 105 -47.34 1.39 2.19
N THR A 106 -47.44 0.29 2.93
CA THR A 106 -48.70 -0.46 3.06
C THR A 106 -49.63 0.26 4.02
N ALA A 107 -50.91 0.38 3.62
CA ALA A 107 -52.00 0.89 4.45
C ALA A 107 -52.35 -0.07 5.59
#